data_AF-A0A1L9S667-F1
#
_entry.id   AF-A0A1L9S667-F1
#
_cell.length_a   1.000
_cell.length_b   1.000
_cell.length_c   1.000
_cell.angle_alpha   90.00
_cell.angle_beta   90.00
_cell.angle_gamma   90.00
#
_symmetry.space_group_name_H-M   'P 1'
#
loop_
_entity.id
_entity.type
_entity.pdbx_description
1 polymer ?
#
loop_
_entity_poly.entity_id
_entity_poly.type
_entity_poly.pdbx_seq_one_letter_code
_entity_poly.pdbx_strand_id
1 'polypeptide(L)'
;MYFDQLRKEDNHTLGWDVVVNYGVNEINKALAAAHADSDSRNSITHITFQVTGSDWKGDEYNVDYNFSLGAPIIQVTFKDTVGFICELTVPVISGIATGHNGEDKAEQTVGSDVYTFVIDGLLMGTALGGSTGAITPPDTPFIFPTDSKDGIVTIDFPTSKDMSVSIQDGRRADKKTRISFVEAHKADVCLAIAQQLRTTYKNVRLELARVNSSAAPGDAVQLQPRSFMFAVLSEKNKTVLKENILSVFIQTGSTESGTRDESRGRKWSALWLDTLRISPIYSSHTASMFFKKETIYDLMIRPAIRKHGMSSSLRSSRGTISLDLYTGQSMHRDAYVYPDPEPDRFRNYRKVSQINADPDPIALVLKTEGDAVKCRGTCTYSYKFDWMQEFGYTGDEVLSYGTVTVTNTLDKTLGTTTFVDDYALNMGCTISAGDWTRKLVPDNQDFWHKFTGGSEDIPFWVSKLDLVLDTIKMDFGSLYFFLTTNLLMPGKKVIQIDKSLGLQVVGSLYIAGDVIAS
;
A
#
# COMPACT_ATOMS: atom_id res chain seq x y z
N MET A 1 9.71 -14.52 11.25
CA MET A 1 10.67 -13.48 11.70
C MET A 1 10.40 -12.11 11.11
N TYR A 2 10.42 -11.92 9.78
CA TYR A 2 10.20 -10.59 9.16
C TYR A 2 8.86 -9.94 9.57
N PHE A 3 7.74 -10.63 9.37
CA PHE A 3 6.42 -10.12 9.74
C PHE A 3 6.25 -9.93 11.26
N ASP A 4 6.95 -10.73 12.08
CA ASP A 4 6.94 -10.55 13.53
C ASP A 4 7.59 -9.23 13.95
N GLN A 5 8.64 -8.83 13.22
CA GLN A 5 9.27 -7.53 13.41
C GLN A 5 8.37 -6.39 12.95
N LEU A 6 7.70 -6.52 11.79
CA LEU A 6 6.75 -5.52 11.31
C LEU A 6 5.62 -5.24 12.31
N ARG A 7 5.06 -6.30 12.93
CA ARG A 7 3.99 -6.18 13.94
C ARG A 7 4.37 -5.41 15.21
N LYS A 8 5.66 -5.09 15.40
CA LYS A 8 6.10 -4.23 16.49
C LYS A 8 5.65 -2.79 16.31
N GLU A 9 5.32 -2.35 15.11
CA GLU A 9 4.80 -1.00 14.87
C GLU A 9 3.47 -1.06 14.13
N ASP A 10 2.63 -0.03 14.29
CA ASP A 10 1.33 0.05 13.60
C ASP A 10 1.33 1.03 12.44
N ASN A 11 2.28 1.97 12.46
CA ASN A 11 2.30 3.10 11.57
C ASN A 11 3.48 2.98 10.58
N HIS A 12 3.39 2.00 9.69
CA HIS A 12 4.38 1.81 8.62
C HIS A 12 4.27 2.84 7.49
N THR A 13 3.25 3.70 7.50
CA THR A 13 3.03 4.72 6.47
C THR A 13 3.39 6.13 6.92
N LEU A 14 3.85 6.31 8.17
CA LEU A 14 4.03 7.62 8.81
C LEU A 14 2.77 8.51 8.70
N GLY A 15 1.60 7.87 8.76
CA GLY A 15 0.27 8.50 8.71
C GLY A 15 -0.27 8.77 7.30
N TRP A 16 0.50 8.50 6.24
CA TRP A 16 0.04 8.56 4.85
C TRP A 16 -0.93 7.41 4.51
N ASP A 17 -1.76 7.59 3.48
CA ASP A 17 -2.76 6.58 3.10
C ASP A 17 -2.10 5.33 2.51
N VAL A 18 -1.15 5.54 1.60
CA VAL A 18 -0.38 4.48 0.94
C VAL A 18 1.09 4.86 0.87
N VAL A 19 1.98 3.88 1.07
CA VAL A 19 3.42 4.03 0.80
C VAL A 19 3.88 2.89 -0.11
N VAL A 20 4.47 3.26 -1.24
CA VAL A 20 5.03 2.31 -2.22
C VAL A 20 6.54 2.40 -2.19
N ASN A 21 7.22 1.26 -2.16
CA ASN A 21 8.68 1.18 -2.07
C ASN A 21 9.24 0.42 -3.27
N TYR A 22 10.34 0.93 -3.82
CA TYR A 22 11.03 0.36 -4.97
C TYR A 22 12.53 0.25 -4.70
N GLY A 23 13.13 -0.89 -5.04
CA GLY A 23 14.58 -0.99 -5.21
C GLY A 23 15.04 -0.03 -6.31
N VAL A 24 16.06 0.76 -6.03
CA VAL A 24 16.58 1.78 -6.96
C VAL A 24 17.17 1.15 -8.21
N ASN A 25 17.80 -0.02 -8.10
CA ASN A 25 18.34 -0.73 -9.25
C ASN A 25 17.23 -1.18 -10.19
N GLU A 26 16.16 -1.78 -9.66
CA GLU A 26 15.09 -2.33 -10.48
C GLU A 26 14.22 -1.25 -11.09
N ILE A 27 13.93 -0.17 -10.36
CA ILE A 27 13.19 0.95 -10.94
C ILE A 27 14.00 1.62 -12.06
N ASN A 28 15.32 1.72 -11.92
CA ASN A 28 16.17 2.22 -13.01
C ASN A 28 16.15 1.30 -14.24
N LYS A 29 16.10 -0.03 -14.07
CA LYS A 29 15.91 -0.96 -15.20
C LYS A 29 14.57 -0.72 -15.90
N ALA A 30 13.49 -0.54 -15.13
CA ALA A 30 12.17 -0.27 -15.68
C ALA A 30 12.11 1.08 -16.41
N LEU A 31 12.67 2.14 -15.82
CA LEU A 31 12.77 3.46 -16.45
C LEU A 31 13.65 3.44 -17.71
N ALA A 32 14.75 2.67 -17.71
CA ALA A 32 15.60 2.53 -18.88
C ALA A 32 14.87 1.85 -20.04
N ALA A 33 14.06 0.82 -19.77
CA ALA A 33 13.20 0.20 -20.77
C ALA A 33 12.14 1.19 -21.30
N ALA A 34 11.50 1.95 -20.41
CA ALA A 34 10.55 2.98 -20.80
C ALA A 34 11.17 4.07 -21.69
N HIS A 35 12.42 4.46 -21.38
CA HIS A 35 13.16 5.44 -22.16
C HIS A 35 13.46 4.95 -23.58
N ALA A 36 13.79 3.67 -23.76
CA ALA A 36 14.05 3.08 -25.07
C ALA A 36 12.81 3.08 -25.99
N ASP A 37 11.61 2.99 -25.43
CA ASP A 37 10.33 2.97 -26.17
C ASP A 37 9.77 4.38 -26.46
N SER A 38 10.34 5.44 -25.87
CA SER A 38 9.76 6.79 -25.93
C SER A 38 10.04 7.52 -27.25
N ASP A 39 9.06 8.30 -27.73
CA ASP A 39 9.22 9.18 -28.89
C ASP A 39 10.42 10.12 -28.68
N SER A 40 11.37 10.09 -29.62
CA SER A 40 12.73 10.66 -29.54
C SER A 40 12.85 12.17 -29.28
N ARG A 41 11.74 12.89 -29.11
CA ARG A 41 11.71 14.37 -28.98
C ARG A 41 11.97 14.87 -27.57
N ASN A 42 11.78 14.03 -26.54
CA ASN A 42 11.99 14.42 -25.13
C ASN A 42 13.13 13.64 -24.44
N SER A 43 13.71 12.65 -25.11
CA SER A 43 14.80 11.82 -24.61
C SER A 43 16.16 12.48 -24.88
N ILE A 44 17.04 12.58 -23.88
CA ILE A 44 18.43 13.02 -24.09
C ILE A 44 19.23 11.86 -24.68
N THR A 45 19.07 11.62 -25.98
CA THR A 45 19.79 10.54 -26.68
C THR A 45 21.08 11.01 -27.32
N HIS A 46 21.22 12.31 -27.55
CA HIS A 46 22.36 12.91 -28.21
C HIS A 46 22.67 14.28 -27.60
N ILE A 47 23.96 14.60 -27.49
CA ILE A 47 24.41 15.95 -27.15
C ILE A 47 25.57 16.34 -28.06
N THR A 48 25.46 17.54 -28.63
CA THR A 48 26.48 18.12 -29.50
C THR A 48 26.81 19.51 -28.97
N PHE A 49 28.10 19.79 -28.80
CA PHE A 49 28.58 21.09 -28.32
C PHE A 49 30.01 21.31 -28.77
N GLN A 50 30.44 22.56 -28.71
CA GLN A 50 31.78 23.00 -29.06
C GLN A 50 32.47 23.58 -27.83
N VAL A 51 33.74 23.27 -27.65
CA VAL A 51 34.58 23.87 -26.60
C VAL A 51 35.74 24.61 -27.27
N THR A 52 35.84 25.90 -26.97
CA THR A 52 36.93 26.76 -27.42
C THR A 52 37.67 27.34 -26.21
N GLY A 53 38.99 27.41 -26.28
CA GLY A 53 39.79 28.03 -25.23
C GLY A 53 41.24 28.20 -25.65
N SER A 54 42.10 28.51 -24.69
CA SER A 54 43.55 28.55 -24.88
C SER A 54 44.18 27.54 -23.95
N ASP A 55 45.15 26.78 -24.45
CA ASP A 55 45.91 25.85 -23.61
C ASP A 55 46.90 26.61 -22.70
N TRP A 56 47.68 25.88 -21.89
CA TRP A 56 48.66 26.49 -20.97
C TRP A 56 49.80 27.24 -21.67
N LYS A 57 49.96 27.09 -22.98
CA LYS A 57 50.92 27.84 -23.81
C LYS A 57 50.28 29.05 -24.47
N GLY A 58 48.97 29.21 -24.37
CA GLY A 58 48.20 30.27 -25.04
C GLY A 58 47.76 29.91 -26.46
N ASP A 59 47.97 28.66 -26.91
CA ASP A 59 47.50 28.21 -28.22
C ASP A 59 45.97 28.02 -28.17
N GLU A 60 45.27 28.65 -29.11
CA GLU A 60 43.82 28.49 -29.22
C GLU A 60 43.48 27.06 -29.67
N TYR A 61 42.49 26.46 -29.00
CA TYR A 61 41.94 25.17 -29.38
C TYR A 61 40.45 25.29 -29.63
N ASN A 62 39.96 24.48 -30.57
CA ASN A 62 38.54 24.34 -30.86
C ASN A 62 38.22 22.86 -31.03
N VAL A 63 37.35 22.30 -30.19
CA VAL A 63 36.98 20.89 -30.23
C VAL A 63 35.46 20.75 -30.30
N ASP A 64 34.99 20.09 -31.36
CA ASP A 64 33.59 19.70 -31.49
C ASP A 64 33.36 18.34 -30.85
N TYR A 65 32.35 18.24 -30.00
CA TYR A 65 31.94 16.99 -29.35
C TYR A 65 30.56 16.57 -29.84
N ASN A 66 30.44 15.30 -30.23
CA ASN A 66 29.17 14.68 -30.56
C ASN A 66 29.05 13.34 -29.83
N PHE A 67 28.15 13.27 -28.85
CA PHE A 67 27.97 12.10 -28.00
C PHE A 67 26.57 11.53 -28.14
N SER A 68 26.49 10.21 -28.28
CA SER A 68 25.28 9.42 -28.10
C SER A 68 25.21 8.92 -26.66
N LEU A 69 24.05 9.10 -26.05
CA LEU A 69 23.80 8.91 -24.64
C LEU A 69 22.85 7.75 -24.42
N GLY A 70 23.09 6.99 -23.35
CA GLY A 70 22.21 5.92 -22.92
C GLY A 70 21.11 6.41 -22.01
N ALA A 71 20.32 5.45 -21.52
CA ALA A 71 19.21 5.77 -20.64
C ALA A 71 19.71 6.44 -19.35
N PRO A 72 19.09 7.54 -18.92
CA PRO A 72 19.42 8.18 -17.66
C PRO A 72 19.07 7.26 -16.48
N ILE A 73 19.97 7.19 -15.50
CA ILE A 73 19.88 6.37 -14.30
C ILE A 73 19.80 7.30 -13.09
N ILE A 74 18.76 7.13 -12.29
CA ILE A 74 18.53 7.87 -11.05
C ILE A 74 19.43 7.30 -9.95
N GLN A 75 20.30 8.13 -9.40
CA GLN A 75 21.03 7.84 -8.18
C GLN A 75 20.38 8.62 -7.04
N VAL A 76 19.96 7.91 -6.00
CA VAL A 76 19.40 8.55 -4.81
C VAL A 76 20.33 8.39 -3.63
N THR A 77 20.59 9.50 -2.95
CA THR A 77 21.34 9.51 -1.69
C THR A 77 20.65 10.40 -0.66
N PHE A 78 20.85 10.05 0.61
CA PHE A 78 20.41 10.86 1.72
C PHE A 78 21.62 11.64 2.26
N LYS A 79 21.54 12.98 2.31
CA LYS A 79 22.51 13.81 3.03
C LYS A 79 21.82 14.43 4.25
N ASP A 80 22.36 14.17 5.43
CA ASP A 80 21.80 14.54 6.74
C ASP A 80 21.45 16.04 6.89
N THR A 81 22.09 16.90 6.09
CA THR A 81 21.98 18.38 6.15
C THR A 81 21.16 19.02 5.04
N VAL A 82 20.87 18.32 3.93
CA VAL A 82 20.26 18.91 2.72
C VAL A 82 18.98 18.17 2.30
N GLY A 83 18.67 17.03 2.94
CA GLY A 83 17.50 16.22 2.63
C GLY A 83 17.75 15.27 1.46
N PHE A 84 16.71 15.07 0.65
CA PHE A 84 16.72 14.17 -0.51
C PHE A 84 17.61 14.75 -1.63
N ILE A 85 18.61 13.99 -2.07
CA ILE A 85 19.42 14.34 -3.24
C ILE A 85 19.25 13.26 -4.30
N CYS A 86 18.84 13.71 -5.49
CA CYS A 86 18.77 12.93 -6.70
C CYS A 86 19.92 13.37 -7.60
N GLU A 87 20.80 12.46 -7.97
CA GLU A 87 21.80 12.66 -9.00
C GLU A 87 21.35 11.89 -10.24
N LEU A 88 21.51 12.49 -11.42
CA LEU A 88 21.24 11.81 -12.68
C LEU A 88 22.54 11.37 -13.30
N THR A 89 22.67 10.07 -13.55
CA THR A 89 23.82 9.51 -14.25
C THR A 89 23.42 9.12 -15.67
N VAL A 90 24.14 9.64 -16.65
CA VAL A 90 23.87 9.41 -18.08
C VAL A 90 25.09 8.77 -18.71
N PRO A 91 25.06 7.48 -19.06
CA PRO A 91 26.20 6.81 -19.68
C PRO A 91 26.39 7.30 -21.11
N VAL A 92 27.65 7.51 -21.52
CA VAL A 92 27.99 7.75 -22.93
C VAL A 92 28.14 6.40 -23.63
N ILE A 93 27.28 6.14 -24.62
CA ILE A 93 27.30 4.89 -25.41
C ILE A 93 28.35 4.98 -26.52
N SER A 94 28.46 6.14 -27.16
CA SER A 94 29.45 6.38 -28.20
C SER A 94 29.67 7.87 -28.39
N GLY A 95 30.79 8.24 -28.99
CA GLY A 95 31.09 9.63 -29.23
C GLY A 95 32.23 9.88 -30.18
N ILE A 96 32.29 11.12 -30.68
CA ILE A 96 33.42 11.63 -31.46
C ILE A 96 33.78 13.01 -30.92
N ALA A 97 35.07 13.23 -30.66
CA ALA A 97 35.64 14.54 -30.40
C ALA A 97 36.55 14.92 -31.58
N THR A 98 36.27 16.03 -32.24
CA THR A 98 37.01 16.52 -33.40
C THR A 98 37.70 17.82 -33.04
N GLY A 99 39.02 17.76 -32.83
CA GLY A 99 39.85 18.94 -32.62
C GLY A 99 40.19 19.59 -33.95
N HIS A 100 40.00 20.90 -34.05
CA HIS A 100 40.37 21.72 -35.20
C HIS A 100 41.60 22.54 -34.84
N ASN A 101 42.68 22.36 -35.61
CA ASN A 101 43.88 23.19 -35.52
C ASN A 101 44.21 23.72 -36.92
N GLY A 102 43.60 24.86 -37.29
CA GLY A 102 43.67 25.36 -38.66
C GLY A 102 42.87 24.47 -39.64
N GLU A 103 43.53 24.00 -40.71
CA GLU A 103 42.92 23.08 -41.70
C GLU A 103 42.96 21.61 -41.25
N ASP A 104 43.77 21.27 -40.24
CA ASP A 104 43.94 19.90 -39.75
C ASP A 104 42.85 19.53 -38.74
N LYS A 105 42.24 18.35 -38.94
CA LYS A 105 41.24 17.76 -38.04
C LYS A 105 41.78 16.51 -37.38
N ALA A 106 41.81 16.51 -36.05
CA ALA A 106 42.14 15.33 -35.26
C ALA A 106 40.86 14.75 -34.65
N GLU A 107 40.49 13.54 -35.05
CA GLU A 107 39.30 12.86 -34.51
C GLU A 107 39.69 11.85 -33.44
N GLN A 108 38.92 11.82 -32.36
CA GLN A 108 39.01 10.83 -31.30
C GLN A 108 37.63 10.21 -31.06
N THR A 109 37.54 8.91 -31.32
CA THR A 109 36.35 8.13 -30.97
C THR A 109 36.31 7.87 -29.46
N VAL A 110 35.13 8.03 -28.89
CA VAL A 110 34.78 7.66 -27.51
C VAL A 110 33.93 6.40 -27.57
N GLY A 111 34.42 5.32 -26.96
CA GLY A 111 33.69 4.05 -26.88
C GLY A 111 32.65 4.06 -25.76
N SER A 112 31.83 2.99 -25.71
CA SER A 112 30.87 2.78 -24.63
C SER A 112 31.58 2.62 -23.29
N ASP A 113 30.90 3.02 -22.21
CA ASP A 113 31.34 2.83 -20.82
C ASP A 113 32.65 3.56 -20.44
N VAL A 114 33.16 4.43 -21.32
CA VAL A 114 34.34 5.24 -21.04
C VAL A 114 33.98 6.42 -20.13
N TYR A 115 32.86 7.09 -20.44
CA TYR A 115 32.42 8.26 -19.69
C TYR A 115 30.99 8.10 -19.21
N THR A 116 30.74 8.56 -17.98
CA THR A 116 29.40 8.77 -17.44
C THR A 116 29.27 10.22 -17.04
N PHE A 117 28.22 10.88 -17.50
CA PHE A 117 27.87 12.22 -17.07
C PHE A 117 27.09 12.11 -15.78
N VAL A 118 27.55 12.80 -14.75
CA VAL A 118 26.86 12.92 -13.47
C VAL A 118 26.36 14.34 -13.38
N ILE A 119 25.04 14.48 -13.37
CA ILE A 119 24.35 15.74 -13.26
C ILE A 119 23.88 15.86 -11.81
N ASP A 120 24.41 16.85 -11.11
CA ASP A 120 24.16 17.15 -9.70
C ASP A 120 23.51 18.55 -9.57
N GLY A 121 22.98 18.86 -8.38
CA GLY A 121 22.20 20.07 -8.13
C GLY A 121 20.77 19.96 -8.69
N LEU A 122 20.29 18.73 -8.87
CA LEU A 122 18.98 18.43 -9.41
C LEU A 122 17.93 18.45 -8.29
N LEU A 123 17.00 19.40 -8.37
CA LEU A 123 15.80 19.38 -7.53
C LEU A 123 14.76 18.47 -8.19
N MET A 124 14.29 17.47 -7.45
CA MET A 124 13.15 16.67 -7.92
C MET A 124 11.90 17.53 -7.91
N GLY A 125 11.51 17.99 -9.08
CA GLY A 125 10.29 18.72 -9.32
C GLY A 125 9.12 17.80 -9.66
N THR A 126 7.89 18.25 -9.43
CA THR A 126 6.68 17.63 -9.98
C THR A 126 5.89 18.68 -10.74
N ALA A 127 5.37 18.35 -11.92
CA ALA A 127 4.57 19.24 -12.76
C ALA A 127 3.22 18.60 -13.10
N LEU A 128 2.26 19.38 -13.60
CA LEU A 128 1.04 18.87 -14.23
C LEU A 128 1.26 18.79 -15.75
N GLY A 129 0.77 17.73 -16.40
CA GLY A 129 1.03 17.47 -17.82
C GLY A 129 0.63 18.62 -18.77
N GLY A 130 1.46 18.85 -19.80
CA GLY A 130 1.12 19.67 -20.98
C GLY A 130 1.88 20.98 -21.17
N SER A 131 2.48 21.59 -20.14
CA SER A 131 3.28 22.82 -20.31
C SER A 131 4.21 23.06 -19.13
N THR A 132 5.01 24.12 -19.18
CA THR A 132 6.03 24.51 -18.19
C THR A 132 5.42 25.02 -16.88
N GLY A 133 4.64 24.16 -16.21
CA GLY A 133 3.99 24.45 -14.94
C GLY A 133 5.00 24.73 -13.83
N ALA A 134 4.51 25.37 -12.76
CA ALA A 134 5.28 25.64 -11.56
C ALA A 134 5.81 24.32 -10.97
N ILE A 135 7.13 24.26 -10.78
CA ILE A 135 7.81 23.11 -10.20
C ILE A 135 7.56 23.12 -8.69
N THR A 136 6.96 22.06 -8.15
CA THR A 136 6.88 21.87 -6.69
C THR A 136 8.20 21.31 -6.17
N PRO A 137 8.84 21.95 -5.17
CA PRO A 137 10.05 21.42 -4.53
C PRO A 137 9.84 20.05 -3.86
N PRO A 138 10.89 19.23 -3.68
CA PRO A 138 10.79 17.85 -3.17
C PRO A 138 10.36 17.75 -1.70
N ASP A 139 10.52 18.82 -0.93
CA ASP A 139 10.06 18.96 0.45
C ASP A 139 8.58 19.38 0.55
N THR A 140 7.95 19.69 -0.57
CA THR A 140 6.56 20.16 -0.65
C THR A 140 5.67 19.10 -1.31
N PRO A 141 4.51 18.75 -0.74
CA PRO A 141 3.62 17.78 -1.36
C PRO A 141 3.13 18.28 -2.70
N PHE A 142 3.23 17.43 -3.72
CA PHE A 142 2.54 17.70 -4.96
C PHE A 142 1.05 17.49 -4.75
N ILE A 143 0.21 18.45 -5.15
CA ILE A 143 -1.24 18.36 -5.02
C ILE A 143 -1.86 18.30 -6.41
N PHE A 144 -2.64 17.26 -6.68
CA PHE A 144 -3.41 17.17 -7.93
C PHE A 144 -4.53 18.23 -7.90
N PRO A 145 -4.71 19.01 -8.98
CA PRO A 145 -5.85 19.91 -9.13
C PRO A 145 -7.15 19.10 -9.05
N THR A 146 -8.14 19.65 -8.35
CA THR A 146 -9.45 19.00 -8.15
C THR A 146 -10.18 18.67 -9.45
N ASP A 147 -9.87 19.40 -10.53
CA ASP A 147 -10.59 19.33 -11.80
C ASP A 147 -9.81 18.54 -12.87
N SER A 148 -8.55 18.18 -12.59
CA SER A 148 -7.71 17.42 -13.53
C SER A 148 -7.88 15.93 -13.28
N LYS A 149 -8.51 15.26 -14.25
CA LYS A 149 -8.73 13.81 -14.26
C LYS A 149 -7.43 13.05 -14.55
N ASP A 150 -6.51 13.63 -15.30
CA ASP A 150 -5.21 13.05 -15.60
C ASP A 150 -4.10 14.01 -15.20
N GLY A 151 -2.97 13.49 -14.72
CA GLY A 151 -1.79 14.28 -14.39
C GLY A 151 -0.54 13.48 -14.64
N ILE A 152 0.43 14.05 -15.36
CA ILE A 152 1.75 13.46 -15.56
C ILE A 152 2.67 14.06 -14.50
N VAL A 153 3.26 13.23 -13.65
CA VAL A 153 4.33 13.65 -12.75
C VAL A 153 5.64 13.41 -13.46
N THR A 154 6.31 14.47 -13.85
CA THR A 154 7.70 14.41 -14.28
C THR A 154 8.60 14.67 -13.09
N ILE A 155 9.73 13.96 -12.92
CA ILE A 155 10.91 14.61 -12.32
C ILE A 155 11.30 15.66 -13.33
N ASP A 156 11.00 16.90 -12.98
CA ASP A 156 11.52 18.02 -13.73
C ASP A 156 12.86 18.41 -13.12
N PHE A 157 13.90 18.38 -13.95
CA PHE A 157 15.22 18.87 -13.64
C PHE A 157 15.32 20.29 -14.20
N PRO A 158 14.96 21.33 -13.41
CA PRO A 158 15.19 22.69 -13.83
C PRO A 158 16.68 22.84 -14.04
N THR A 159 17.08 23.23 -15.24
CA THR A 159 18.47 23.53 -15.56
C THR A 159 18.84 24.86 -14.88
N SER A 160 18.90 24.84 -13.55
CA SER A 160 19.12 26.00 -12.70
C SER A 160 20.57 26.47 -12.82
N LYS A 161 20.86 27.64 -12.26
CA LYS A 161 22.25 28.11 -12.12
C LYS A 161 23.08 27.20 -11.23
N ASP A 162 22.42 26.45 -10.35
CA ASP A 162 23.05 25.57 -9.36
C ASP A 162 23.28 24.15 -9.88
N MET A 163 22.73 23.81 -11.05
CA MET A 163 23.03 22.55 -11.74
C MET A 163 24.52 22.49 -12.11
N SER A 164 25.16 21.37 -11.79
CA SER A 164 26.53 21.06 -12.18
C SER A 164 26.60 19.75 -12.94
N VAL A 165 27.57 19.65 -13.85
CA VAL A 165 27.86 18.41 -14.56
C VAL A 165 29.28 18.02 -14.23
N SER A 166 29.49 16.75 -13.92
CA SER A 166 30.81 16.15 -13.78
C SER A 166 30.92 14.91 -14.66
N ILE A 167 32.14 14.59 -15.08
CA ILE A 167 32.43 13.41 -15.90
C ILE A 167 33.19 12.40 -15.07
N GLN A 168 32.62 11.22 -14.91
CA GLN A 168 33.32 10.05 -14.37
C GLN A 168 33.98 9.28 -15.51
N ASP A 169 35.26 8.97 -15.34
CA ASP A 169 36.03 8.13 -16.26
C ASP A 169 35.99 6.67 -15.76
N GLY A 170 35.41 5.79 -16.57
CA GLY A 170 35.30 4.35 -16.30
C GLY A 170 36.57 3.56 -16.62
N ARG A 171 37.59 4.19 -17.23
CA ARG A 171 38.85 3.51 -17.56
C ARG A 171 39.63 3.19 -16.28
N ARG A 172 40.05 1.94 -16.13
CA ARG A 172 40.96 1.54 -15.05
C ARG A 172 42.26 2.34 -15.15
N ALA A 173 42.76 2.81 -14.00
CA ALA A 173 43.96 3.65 -13.87
C ALA A 173 45.28 2.98 -14.32
N ASP A 174 45.22 1.72 -14.80
CA ASP A 174 46.37 0.89 -15.14
C ASP A 174 46.86 1.04 -16.60
N LYS A 175 46.15 1.79 -17.46
CA LYS A 175 46.59 2.06 -18.83
C LYS A 175 47.12 3.49 -18.98
N LYS A 176 48.42 3.60 -19.33
CA LYS A 176 49.06 4.80 -19.90
C LYS A 176 48.46 5.13 -21.27
N THR A 177 47.18 5.44 -21.30
CA THR A 177 46.45 5.84 -22.50
C THR A 177 46.73 7.31 -22.76
N ARG A 178 46.88 7.72 -24.02
CA ARG A 178 46.94 9.14 -24.38
C ARG A 178 45.78 9.89 -23.71
N ILE A 179 46.07 11.04 -23.10
CA ILE A 179 45.05 11.93 -22.53
C ILE A 179 44.08 12.26 -23.67
N SER A 180 42.80 11.92 -23.48
CA SER A 180 41.75 12.24 -24.45
C SER A 180 41.42 13.73 -24.41
N PHE A 181 40.85 14.27 -25.49
CA PHE A 181 40.37 15.65 -25.53
C PHE A 181 39.41 15.94 -24.36
N VAL A 182 38.55 14.96 -24.02
CA VAL A 182 37.63 15.05 -22.88
C VAL A 182 38.36 15.21 -21.54
N GLU A 183 39.43 14.46 -21.27
CA GLU A 183 40.17 14.60 -20.01
C GLU A 183 41.07 15.83 -19.99
N ALA A 184 41.63 16.22 -21.14
CA ALA A 184 42.46 17.42 -21.28
C ALA A 184 41.68 18.71 -20.99
N HIS A 185 40.40 18.76 -21.38
CA HIS A 185 39.54 19.93 -21.27
C HIS A 185 38.32 19.68 -20.37
N LYS A 186 38.46 18.80 -19.37
CA LYS A 186 37.36 18.27 -18.57
C LYS A 186 36.46 19.35 -17.94
N ALA A 187 37.06 20.39 -17.38
CA ALA A 187 36.31 21.49 -16.76
C ALA A 187 35.46 22.26 -17.80
N ASP A 188 36.06 22.57 -18.94
CA ASP A 188 35.40 23.31 -20.02
C ASP A 188 34.31 22.47 -20.69
N VAL A 189 34.56 21.17 -20.87
CA VAL A 189 33.58 20.19 -21.35
C VAL A 189 32.39 20.09 -20.39
N CYS A 190 32.62 19.98 -19.08
CA CYS A 190 31.56 19.96 -18.09
C CYS A 190 30.69 21.24 -18.14
N LEU A 191 31.31 22.41 -18.27
CA LEU A 191 30.59 23.69 -18.41
C LEU A 191 29.78 23.73 -19.71
N ALA A 192 30.34 23.28 -20.82
CA ALA A 192 29.67 23.25 -22.12
C ALA A 192 28.49 22.27 -22.13
N ILE A 193 28.62 21.09 -21.51
CA ILE A 193 27.50 20.15 -21.34
C ILE A 193 26.39 20.79 -20.50
N ALA A 194 26.74 21.40 -19.35
CA ALA A 194 25.77 22.07 -18.50
C ALA A 194 25.03 23.19 -19.26
N GLN A 195 25.75 23.98 -20.05
CA GLN A 195 25.18 25.03 -20.88
C GLN A 195 24.31 24.47 -22.01
N GLN A 196 24.76 23.43 -22.70
CA GLN A 196 24.00 22.78 -23.77
C GLN A 196 22.71 22.16 -23.24
N LEU A 197 22.75 21.55 -22.05
CA LEU A 197 21.57 21.05 -21.37
C LEU A 197 20.59 22.19 -21.07
N ARG A 198 21.08 23.32 -20.53
CA ARG A 198 20.29 24.54 -20.24
C ARG A 198 19.64 25.17 -21.48
N THR A 199 20.34 25.19 -22.61
CA THR A 199 19.86 25.85 -23.84
C THR A 199 18.93 24.96 -24.65
N THR A 200 19.26 23.66 -24.73
CA THR A 200 18.53 22.69 -25.57
C THR A 200 17.30 22.17 -24.87
N TYR A 201 17.42 21.88 -23.57
CA TYR A 201 16.33 21.35 -22.77
C TYR A 201 15.89 22.43 -21.80
N LYS A 202 14.67 22.94 -21.98
CA LYS A 202 14.07 23.85 -21.00
C LYS A 202 14.05 23.22 -19.60
N ASN A 203 13.88 21.89 -19.57
CA ASN A 203 13.74 21.01 -18.41
C ASN A 203 14.12 19.59 -18.86
N VAL A 204 14.99 18.88 -18.14
CA VAL A 204 15.13 17.42 -18.36
C VAL A 204 13.95 16.76 -17.66
N ARG A 205 13.11 16.05 -18.40
CA ARG A 205 11.86 15.48 -17.87
C ARG A 205 11.94 13.96 -17.90
N LEU A 206 11.92 13.36 -16.72
CA LEU A 206 11.63 11.94 -16.59
C LEU A 206 10.19 11.80 -16.16
N GLU A 207 9.32 11.31 -17.05
CA GLU A 207 7.97 10.93 -16.67
C GLU A 207 8.05 9.80 -15.65
N LEU A 208 7.79 10.14 -14.39
CA LEU A 208 7.66 9.19 -13.33
C LEU A 208 6.22 8.71 -13.28
N ALA A 209 5.24 9.56 -13.02
CA ALA A 209 3.86 9.10 -12.80
C ALA A 209 2.92 9.51 -13.90
N ARG A 210 1.83 8.74 -14.04
CA ARG A 210 0.56 9.29 -14.48
C ARG A 210 -0.52 8.81 -13.56
N VAL A 211 -1.31 9.76 -13.10
CA VAL A 211 -2.57 9.43 -12.45
C VAL A 211 -3.58 9.14 -13.53
N ASN A 212 -4.13 7.93 -13.49
CA ASN A 212 -5.26 7.54 -14.30
C ASN A 212 -6.53 7.63 -13.44
N SER A 213 -7.49 8.44 -13.87
CA SER A 213 -8.82 8.56 -13.23
C SER A 213 -9.88 7.67 -13.86
N SER A 214 -9.51 6.72 -14.72
CA SER A 214 -10.46 5.76 -15.27
C SER A 214 -11.17 5.06 -14.12
N ALA A 215 -12.50 5.07 -14.15
CA ALA A 215 -13.32 4.50 -13.10
C ALA A 215 -12.92 3.04 -12.82
N ALA A 216 -12.86 2.67 -11.54
CA ALA A 216 -12.66 1.29 -11.15
C ALA A 216 -13.75 0.37 -11.74
N PRO A 217 -13.41 -0.89 -12.05
CA PRO A 217 -14.39 -1.86 -12.53
C PRO A 217 -15.40 -2.19 -11.43
N GLY A 218 -16.69 -2.21 -11.79
CA GLY A 218 -17.77 -2.63 -10.88
C GLY A 218 -17.98 -1.68 -9.69
N ASP A 219 -18.07 -2.25 -8.49
CA ASP A 219 -18.18 -1.52 -7.22
C ASP A 219 -16.86 -1.43 -6.45
N ALA A 220 -15.73 -1.72 -7.12
CA ALA A 220 -14.42 -1.61 -6.52
C ALA A 220 -14.07 -0.15 -6.20
N VAL A 221 -13.41 0.04 -5.05
CA VAL A 221 -12.95 1.32 -4.56
C VAL A 221 -11.64 1.68 -5.25
N GLN A 222 -11.61 2.82 -5.92
CA GLN A 222 -10.39 3.37 -6.52
C GLN A 222 -9.70 4.33 -5.54
N LEU A 223 -8.43 4.09 -5.26
CA LEU A 223 -7.62 4.96 -4.40
C LEU A 223 -7.07 6.17 -5.15
N GLN A 224 -7.91 7.03 -5.72
CA GLN A 224 -7.42 8.14 -6.54
C GLN A 224 -6.44 9.05 -5.76
N PRO A 225 -5.18 9.19 -6.21
CA PRO A 225 -4.20 10.01 -5.51
C PRO A 225 -4.57 11.50 -5.60
N ARG A 226 -4.49 12.19 -4.47
CA ARG A 226 -4.72 13.64 -4.31
C ARG A 226 -3.45 14.42 -4.06
N SER A 227 -2.52 13.81 -3.33
CA SER A 227 -1.18 14.34 -3.18
C SER A 227 -0.17 13.21 -3.03
N PHE A 228 1.09 13.49 -3.33
CA PHE A 228 2.17 12.54 -3.02
C PHE A 228 3.49 13.26 -2.75
N MET A 229 4.43 12.51 -2.15
CA MET A 229 5.78 12.95 -1.84
C MET A 229 6.77 11.80 -1.95
N PHE A 230 8.04 12.11 -2.17
CA PHE A 230 9.12 11.12 -2.21
C PHE A 230 9.91 11.09 -0.90
N ALA A 231 10.49 9.93 -0.58
CA ALA A 231 11.60 9.82 0.36
C ALA A 231 12.56 8.73 -0.11
N VAL A 232 13.78 8.75 0.44
CA VAL A 232 14.80 7.75 0.17
C VAL A 232 15.23 7.12 1.46
N LEU A 233 15.33 5.81 1.44
CA LEU A 233 15.96 5.03 2.49
C LEU A 233 17.32 4.55 1.98
N SER A 234 18.39 5.01 2.63
CA SER A 234 19.76 4.65 2.28
C SER A 234 20.54 4.30 3.54
N GLU A 235 21.41 3.30 3.45
CA GLU A 235 22.21 2.82 4.57
C GLU A 235 23.68 2.69 4.16
N LYS A 236 24.58 3.35 4.89
CA LYS A 236 26.02 3.37 4.57
C LYS A 236 26.67 1.98 4.65
N ASN A 237 26.28 1.18 5.66
CA ASN A 237 26.92 -0.11 5.96
C ASN A 237 26.18 -1.33 5.39
N LYS A 238 25.03 -1.12 4.70
CA LYS A 238 24.21 -2.17 4.07
C LYS A 238 23.94 -3.40 4.96
N THR A 239 23.70 -3.18 6.26
CA THR A 239 23.40 -4.26 7.20
C THR A 239 21.94 -4.68 7.16
N VAL A 240 21.05 -3.73 6.87
CA VAL A 240 19.59 -3.90 6.78
C VAL A 240 19.14 -3.86 5.31
N LEU A 241 19.67 -2.91 4.54
CA LEU A 241 19.28 -2.70 3.15
C LEU A 241 20.25 -3.38 2.18
N LYS A 242 19.71 -4.13 1.22
CA LYS A 242 20.49 -4.65 0.08
C LYS A 242 20.92 -3.52 -0.86
N GLU A 243 20.06 -2.52 -1.00
CA GLU A 243 20.23 -1.35 -1.85
C GLU A 243 19.41 -0.17 -1.34
N ASN A 244 19.61 1.01 -1.94
CA ASN A 244 18.79 2.18 -1.63
C ASN A 244 17.35 1.95 -2.12
N ILE A 245 16.39 2.50 -1.39
CA ILE A 245 14.97 2.35 -1.68
C ILE A 245 14.38 3.73 -1.95
N LEU A 246 13.65 3.84 -3.06
CA LEU A 246 12.79 4.98 -3.38
C LEU A 246 11.39 4.71 -2.84
N SER A 247 10.91 5.58 -1.96
CA SER A 247 9.57 5.48 -1.35
C SER A 247 8.67 6.60 -1.86
N VAL A 248 7.45 6.26 -2.26
CA VAL A 248 6.41 7.20 -2.69
C VAL A 248 5.26 7.17 -1.68
N PHE A 249 5.03 8.29 -1.03
CA PHE A 249 3.98 8.48 -0.03
C PHE A 249 2.79 9.12 -0.72
N ILE A 250 1.61 8.51 -0.64
CA ILE A 250 0.43 8.87 -1.43
C ILE A 250 -0.74 9.14 -0.48
N GLN A 251 -1.42 10.26 -0.70
CA GLN A 251 -2.71 10.60 -0.10
C GLN A 251 -3.82 10.32 -1.11
N THR A 252 -4.89 9.67 -0.68
CA THR A 252 -6.02 9.27 -1.54
C THR A 252 -7.36 9.77 -0.96
N GLY A 253 -7.43 10.00 0.35
CA GLY A 253 -8.63 10.49 1.06
C GLY A 253 -8.79 12.02 1.10
N SER A 254 -9.90 12.48 1.69
CA SER A 254 -10.24 13.92 1.81
C SER A 254 -9.59 14.65 2.99
N THR A 255 -9.04 13.91 3.95
CA THR A 255 -8.33 14.46 5.11
C THR A 255 -6.83 14.49 4.84
N GLU A 256 -6.13 15.51 5.35
CA GLU A 256 -4.67 15.56 5.26
C GLU A 256 -4.04 14.31 5.88
N SER A 257 -3.15 13.66 5.13
CA SER A 257 -2.49 12.43 5.54
C SER A 257 -1.00 12.66 5.82
N GLY A 258 -0.55 12.15 6.96
CA GLY A 258 0.85 11.91 7.26
C GLY A 258 1.73 13.14 7.53
N THR A 259 2.99 12.87 7.86
CA THR A 259 4.01 13.91 8.06
C THR A 259 4.42 14.50 6.71
N ARG A 260 4.16 15.78 6.50
CA ARG A 260 4.52 16.54 5.29
C ARG A 260 5.79 17.38 5.44
N ASP A 261 6.40 17.38 6.62
CA ASP A 261 7.60 18.17 6.91
C ASP A 261 8.90 17.54 6.36
N GLU A 262 9.98 18.34 6.35
CA GLU A 262 11.34 17.94 5.95
C GLU A 262 11.93 16.81 6.81
N SER A 263 11.38 16.57 8.01
CA SER A 263 11.83 15.48 8.88
C SER A 263 11.32 14.11 8.45
N ARG A 264 10.40 14.02 7.48
CA ARG A 264 9.84 12.74 6.97
C ARG A 264 10.93 11.74 6.60
N GLY A 265 11.95 12.15 5.83
CA GLY A 265 13.05 11.26 5.45
C GLY A 265 13.80 10.71 6.66
N ARG A 266 14.03 11.55 7.68
CA ARG A 266 14.65 11.13 8.95
C ARG A 266 13.75 10.18 9.74
N LYS A 267 12.45 10.48 9.84
CA LYS A 267 11.46 9.62 10.50
C LYS A 267 11.32 8.27 9.80
N TRP A 268 11.39 8.26 8.46
CA TRP A 268 11.37 7.05 7.65
C TRP A 268 12.60 6.18 7.91
N SER A 269 13.79 6.79 7.84
CA SER A 269 15.04 6.10 8.17
C SER A 269 15.06 5.58 9.60
N ALA A 270 14.64 6.38 10.57
CA ALA A 270 14.57 5.97 11.98
C ALA A 270 13.61 4.78 12.18
N LEU A 271 12.44 4.79 11.51
CA LEU A 271 11.50 3.69 11.59
C LEU A 271 12.13 2.37 11.09
N TRP A 272 12.71 2.37 9.90
CA TRP A 272 13.18 1.14 9.26
C TRP A 272 14.55 0.67 9.71
N LEU A 273 15.49 1.59 9.89
CA LEU A 273 16.88 1.27 10.21
C LEU A 273 17.13 1.18 11.71
N ASP A 274 16.48 2.02 12.54
CA ASP A 274 16.77 2.09 13.97
C ASP A 274 15.76 1.27 14.80
N THR A 275 14.46 1.48 14.56
CA THR A 275 13.35 0.86 15.31
C THR A 275 13.08 -0.56 14.85
N LEU A 276 12.74 -0.73 13.57
CA LEU A 276 12.36 -2.03 13.01
C LEU A 276 13.59 -2.86 12.61
N ARG A 277 14.70 -2.22 12.22
CA ARG A 277 15.93 -2.90 11.76
C ARG A 277 15.69 -3.94 10.67
N ILE A 278 14.77 -3.63 9.76
CA ILE A 278 14.41 -4.45 8.61
C ILE A 278 14.17 -3.56 7.40
N SER A 279 14.35 -4.11 6.20
CA SER A 279 13.96 -3.43 4.97
C SER A 279 12.43 -3.32 4.86
N PRO A 280 11.87 -2.21 4.35
CA PRO A 280 10.45 -2.12 4.00
C PRO A 280 10.05 -3.06 2.84
N ILE A 281 11.02 -3.57 2.10
CA ILE A 281 10.82 -4.55 1.03
C ILE A 281 11.25 -5.93 1.54
N TYR A 282 10.39 -6.93 1.39
CA TYR A 282 10.70 -8.30 1.80
C TYR A 282 11.91 -8.81 1.00
N SER A 283 12.78 -9.58 1.66
CA SER A 283 14.14 -9.83 1.13
C SER A 283 14.19 -10.57 -0.22
N SER A 284 13.14 -11.29 -0.60
CA SER A 284 13.05 -11.99 -1.88
C SER A 284 12.45 -11.13 -3.00
N HIS A 285 12.08 -9.90 -2.71
CA HIS A 285 11.32 -9.02 -3.59
C HIS A 285 12.03 -7.69 -3.83
N THR A 286 11.54 -6.95 -4.81
CA THR A 286 12.12 -5.68 -5.25
C THR A 286 11.16 -4.49 -5.09
N ALA A 287 9.90 -4.75 -4.71
CA ALA A 287 8.94 -3.72 -4.35
C ALA A 287 8.02 -4.15 -3.19
N SER A 288 7.44 -3.15 -2.52
CA SER A 288 6.38 -3.37 -1.54
C SER A 288 5.39 -2.21 -1.45
N MET A 289 4.21 -2.48 -0.91
CA MET A 289 3.16 -1.50 -0.65
C MET A 289 2.63 -1.65 0.77
N PHE A 290 2.48 -0.52 1.45
CA PHE A 290 1.81 -0.42 2.74
C PHE A 290 0.54 0.43 2.59
N PHE A 291 -0.59 -0.08 3.07
CA PHE A 291 -1.83 0.68 3.19
C PHE A 291 -2.17 0.88 4.66
N LYS A 292 -2.44 2.13 5.01
CA LYS A 292 -2.86 2.50 6.36
C LYS A 292 -4.20 1.83 6.69
N LYS A 293 -4.29 1.24 7.88
CA LYS A 293 -5.49 0.49 8.30
C LYS A 293 -6.75 1.36 8.34
N GLU A 294 -6.63 2.62 8.75
CA GLU A 294 -7.75 3.57 8.77
C GLU A 294 -8.26 3.83 7.34
N THR A 295 -7.36 3.98 6.38
CA THR A 295 -7.71 4.20 4.96
C THR A 295 -8.45 3.00 4.39
N ILE A 296 -7.98 1.78 4.66
CA ILE A 296 -8.66 0.54 4.26
C ILE A 296 -10.03 0.43 4.92
N TYR A 297 -10.11 0.73 6.21
CA TYR A 297 -11.37 0.69 6.94
C TYR A 297 -12.39 1.69 6.37
N ASP A 298 -11.98 2.94 6.17
CA ASP A 298 -12.87 4.03 5.79
C ASP A 298 -13.32 3.93 4.32
N LEU A 299 -12.42 3.51 3.43
CA LEU A 299 -12.70 3.47 2.00
C LEU A 299 -13.26 2.12 1.55
N MET A 300 -12.87 1.01 2.17
CA MET A 300 -13.24 -0.35 1.71
C MET A 300 -14.23 -1.02 2.67
N ILE A 301 -13.84 -1.23 3.94
CA ILE A 301 -14.58 -2.07 4.88
C ILE A 301 -15.89 -1.43 5.33
N ARG A 302 -15.86 -0.17 5.79
CA ARG A 302 -17.01 0.53 6.36
C ARG A 302 -18.13 0.72 5.33
N PRO A 303 -17.87 1.17 4.09
CA PRO A 303 -18.92 1.26 3.07
C PRO A 303 -19.54 -0.11 2.73
N ALA A 304 -18.72 -1.17 2.64
CA ALA A 304 -19.20 -2.51 2.34
C ALA A 304 -20.11 -3.05 3.46
N ILE A 305 -19.73 -2.89 4.73
CA ILE A 305 -20.56 -3.27 5.88
C ILE A 305 -21.89 -2.49 5.88
N ARG A 306 -21.86 -1.19 5.60
CA ARG A 306 -23.07 -0.34 5.51
C ARG A 306 -24.03 -0.78 4.41
N LYS A 307 -23.51 -1.25 3.27
CA LYS A 307 -24.33 -1.79 2.16
C LYS A 307 -25.16 -3.00 2.60
N HIS A 308 -24.70 -3.72 3.62
CA HIS A 308 -25.44 -4.84 4.24
C HIS A 308 -26.37 -4.42 5.39
N GLY A 309 -26.62 -3.12 5.59
CA GLY A 309 -27.50 -2.61 6.66
C GLY A 309 -26.88 -2.66 8.06
N MET A 310 -25.60 -3.01 8.15
CA MET A 310 -24.86 -3.07 9.41
C MET A 310 -24.05 -1.79 9.63
N SER A 311 -23.51 -1.61 10.84
CA SER A 311 -22.53 -0.57 11.10
C SER A 311 -21.30 -1.13 11.78
N SER A 312 -20.19 -0.40 11.72
CA SER A 312 -18.95 -0.81 12.34
C SER A 312 -18.16 0.38 12.88
N SER A 313 -17.21 0.08 13.77
CA SER A 313 -16.18 1.01 14.22
C SER A 313 -14.81 0.32 14.25
N LEU A 314 -13.74 1.07 13.98
CA LEU A 314 -12.37 0.55 14.06
C LEU A 314 -11.87 0.66 15.50
N ARG A 315 -11.33 -0.43 16.04
CA ARG A 315 -10.68 -0.47 17.35
C ARG A 315 -9.19 -0.21 17.21
N SER A 316 -8.65 0.61 18.12
CA SER A 316 -7.20 0.74 18.28
C SER A 316 -6.61 -0.63 18.63
N SER A 317 -5.70 -1.10 17.80
CA SER A 317 -5.11 -2.43 17.92
C SER A 317 -3.73 -2.45 17.28
N ARG A 318 -2.81 -3.22 17.90
CA ARG A 318 -1.45 -3.40 17.43
C ARG A 318 -1.31 -4.62 16.55
N GLY A 319 -0.65 -4.48 15.40
CA GLY A 319 -0.34 -5.57 14.47
C GLY A 319 -1.56 -6.22 13.79
N THR A 320 -2.76 -5.67 13.95
CA THR A 320 -4.03 -6.25 13.48
C THR A 320 -4.99 -5.16 12.99
N ILE A 321 -6.03 -5.56 12.26
CA ILE A 321 -7.20 -4.70 11.99
C ILE A 321 -8.35 -5.26 12.84
N SER A 322 -8.69 -4.55 13.92
CA SER A 322 -9.76 -4.93 14.84
C SER A 322 -10.95 -4.00 14.67
N LEU A 323 -12.16 -4.56 14.63
CA LEU A 323 -13.39 -3.80 14.42
C LEU A 323 -14.55 -4.32 15.27
N ASP A 324 -15.43 -3.40 15.68
CA ASP A 324 -16.73 -3.71 16.22
C ASP A 324 -17.75 -3.77 15.11
N LEU A 325 -18.48 -4.88 15.00
CA LEU A 325 -19.58 -5.04 14.07
C LEU A 325 -20.92 -4.98 14.83
N TYR A 326 -21.73 -4.00 14.47
CA TYR A 326 -23.09 -3.83 14.93
C TYR A 326 -24.02 -4.35 13.84
N THR A 327 -24.58 -5.54 14.07
CA THR A 327 -25.43 -6.23 13.08
C THR A 327 -26.78 -5.54 12.90
N GLY A 328 -27.23 -4.78 13.91
CA GLY A 328 -28.60 -4.26 13.97
C GLY A 328 -29.66 -5.36 14.11
N GLN A 329 -29.23 -6.62 14.25
CA GLN A 329 -30.11 -7.77 14.42
C GLN A 329 -30.33 -7.98 15.92
N SER A 330 -31.54 -7.72 16.37
CA SER A 330 -32.04 -8.22 17.65
C SER A 330 -32.54 -9.65 17.46
N MET A 331 -32.32 -10.51 18.44
CA MET A 331 -33.03 -11.77 18.48
C MET A 331 -34.40 -11.53 19.08
N HIS A 332 -35.41 -11.67 18.25
CA HIS A 332 -36.80 -11.62 18.66
C HIS A 332 -37.47 -12.95 18.36
N ARG A 333 -38.07 -13.56 19.37
CA ARG A 333 -38.98 -14.68 19.21
C ARG A 333 -40.23 -14.38 19.99
N ASP A 334 -41.34 -14.27 19.28
CA ASP A 334 -42.65 -14.16 19.90
C ASP A 334 -42.94 -15.36 20.80
N ALA A 335 -43.84 -15.16 21.76
CA ALA A 335 -44.36 -16.24 22.56
C ALA A 335 -44.96 -17.30 21.64
N TYR A 336 -44.34 -18.48 21.60
CA TYR A 336 -44.73 -19.55 20.67
C TYR A 336 -45.46 -20.64 21.42
N VAL A 337 -46.58 -21.10 20.84
CA VAL A 337 -47.39 -22.21 21.33
C VAL A 337 -47.39 -23.30 20.27
N TYR A 338 -46.97 -24.52 20.63
CA TYR A 338 -47.12 -25.69 19.77
C TYR A 338 -48.31 -26.52 20.27
N PRO A 339 -49.50 -26.43 19.64
CA PRO A 339 -50.55 -27.40 19.84
C PRO A 339 -50.22 -28.65 19.00
N ASP A 340 -50.05 -29.82 19.63
CA ASP A 340 -49.91 -31.07 18.88
C ASP A 340 -51.19 -31.29 18.03
N PRO A 341 -51.06 -31.59 16.72
CA PRO A 341 -52.19 -31.89 15.87
C PRO A 341 -52.58 -33.37 16.00
N GLU A 342 -52.94 -33.85 17.20
CA GLU A 342 -53.58 -35.16 17.34
C GLU A 342 -55.05 -35.01 17.75
N PRO A 343 -56.01 -35.62 17.01
CA PRO A 343 -57.41 -35.19 17.13
C PRO A 343 -58.19 -35.64 18.35
N ASP A 344 -57.70 -36.45 19.31
CA ASP A 344 -58.68 -37.02 20.27
C ASP A 344 -58.41 -37.13 21.77
N ARG A 345 -57.19 -37.23 22.36
CA ARG A 345 -57.12 -37.43 23.85
C ARG A 345 -55.91 -36.87 24.60
N PHE A 346 -54.90 -36.31 23.93
CA PHE A 346 -53.71 -35.77 24.59
C PHE A 346 -53.56 -34.28 24.29
N ARG A 347 -53.57 -33.45 25.34
CA ARG A 347 -53.14 -32.05 25.23
C ARG A 347 -51.68 -31.98 25.64
N ASN A 348 -50.79 -31.91 24.64
CA ASN A 348 -49.42 -31.46 24.83
C ASN A 348 -49.38 -29.97 24.50
N TYR A 349 -49.27 -29.14 25.53
CA TYR A 349 -49.12 -27.70 25.36
C TYR A 349 -47.69 -27.32 25.67
N ARG A 350 -46.99 -26.66 24.75
CA ARG A 350 -45.64 -26.14 24.98
C ARG A 350 -45.64 -24.65 24.69
N LYS A 351 -45.13 -23.86 25.64
CA LYS A 351 -45.03 -22.42 25.53
C LYS A 351 -43.63 -21.94 25.90
N VAL A 352 -43.14 -20.96 25.16
CA VAL A 352 -42.03 -20.10 25.60
C VAL A 352 -42.53 -18.67 25.76
N SER A 353 -42.01 -17.95 26.75
CA SER A 353 -42.18 -16.52 26.84
C SER A 353 -41.51 -15.84 25.63
N GLN A 354 -41.88 -14.59 25.39
CA GLN A 354 -41.19 -13.78 24.41
C GLN A 354 -39.69 -13.72 24.75
N ILE A 355 -38.85 -13.86 23.74
CA ILE A 355 -37.41 -13.68 23.83
C ILE A 355 -37.06 -12.40 23.09
N ASN A 356 -36.44 -11.46 23.81
CA ASN A 356 -35.82 -10.28 23.23
C ASN A 356 -34.38 -10.25 23.73
N ALA A 357 -33.42 -10.27 22.81
CA ALA A 357 -32.01 -10.10 23.13
C ALA A 357 -31.37 -9.18 22.11
N ASP A 358 -30.63 -8.20 22.60
CA ASP A 358 -29.82 -7.31 21.79
C ASP A 358 -28.35 -7.70 21.99
N PRO A 359 -27.74 -8.43 21.04
CA PRO A 359 -26.36 -8.87 21.19
C PRO A 359 -25.40 -7.68 21.25
N ASP A 360 -24.37 -7.81 22.07
CA ASP A 360 -23.23 -6.91 22.03
C ASP A 360 -22.54 -6.94 20.65
N PRO A 361 -21.82 -5.87 20.27
CA PRO A 361 -21.12 -5.83 19.00
C PRO A 361 -20.17 -7.01 18.84
N ILE A 362 -20.16 -7.60 17.65
CA ILE A 362 -19.24 -8.70 17.34
C ILE A 362 -17.86 -8.09 17.12
N ALA A 363 -16.92 -8.41 17.99
CA ALA A 363 -15.54 -8.02 17.81
C ALA A 363 -14.87 -8.93 16.77
N LEU A 364 -14.44 -8.34 15.67
CA LEU A 364 -13.74 -9.01 14.58
C LEU A 364 -12.28 -8.58 14.57
N VAL A 365 -11.37 -9.56 14.47
CA VAL A 365 -9.92 -9.31 14.41
C VAL A 365 -9.35 -9.96 13.16
N LEU A 366 -8.85 -9.13 12.25
CA LEU A 366 -8.12 -9.55 11.06
C LEU A 366 -6.62 -9.51 11.35
N LYS A 367 -5.94 -10.63 11.10
CA LYS A 367 -4.48 -10.76 11.26
C LYS A 367 -3.92 -11.82 10.33
N THR A 368 -2.65 -11.73 9.96
CA THR A 368 -1.97 -12.86 9.30
C THR A 368 -1.59 -13.92 10.34
N GLU A 369 -2.00 -15.16 10.08
CA GLU A 369 -1.49 -16.36 10.75
C GLU A 369 -0.87 -17.30 9.70
N GLY A 370 0.45 -17.56 9.80
CA GLY A 370 1.21 -18.22 8.74
C GLY A 370 1.24 -17.34 7.48
N ASP A 371 0.82 -17.91 6.35
CA ASP A 371 0.82 -17.25 5.04
C ASP A 371 -0.58 -16.75 4.63
N ALA A 372 -1.55 -16.75 5.54
CA ALA A 372 -2.94 -16.39 5.24
C ALA A 372 -3.50 -15.37 6.24
N VAL A 373 -4.31 -14.45 5.73
CA VAL A 373 -5.14 -13.59 6.57
C VAL A 373 -6.27 -14.43 7.16
N LYS A 374 -6.45 -14.32 8.47
CA LYS A 374 -7.52 -14.95 9.23
C LYS A 374 -8.35 -13.89 9.91
N CYS A 375 -9.66 -14.12 9.96
CA CYS A 375 -10.59 -13.36 10.77
C CYS A 375 -10.99 -14.18 12.00
N ARG A 376 -10.83 -13.63 13.20
CA ARG A 376 -11.41 -14.21 14.43
C ARG A 376 -12.60 -13.37 14.84
N GLY A 377 -13.73 -14.03 15.10
CA GLY A 377 -14.90 -13.39 15.68
C GLY A 377 -15.01 -13.74 17.16
N THR A 378 -15.32 -12.73 17.96
CA THR A 378 -15.60 -12.87 19.40
C THR A 378 -16.85 -12.09 19.78
N CYS A 379 -17.82 -12.75 20.38
CA CYS A 379 -19.03 -12.15 20.93
C CYS A 379 -19.60 -13.08 22.01
N THR A 380 -20.16 -12.53 23.07
CA THR A 380 -20.95 -13.31 24.02
C THR A 380 -22.14 -12.48 24.45
N TYR A 381 -23.32 -13.07 24.37
CA TYR A 381 -24.55 -12.43 24.85
C TYR A 381 -25.42 -13.47 25.54
N SER A 382 -26.16 -13.03 26.54
CA SER A 382 -27.05 -13.88 27.32
C SER A 382 -28.43 -13.27 27.43
N TYR A 383 -29.44 -14.12 27.47
CA TYR A 383 -30.82 -13.73 27.68
C TYR A 383 -31.55 -14.82 28.46
N LYS A 384 -32.69 -14.46 29.04
CA LYS A 384 -33.53 -15.38 29.81
C LYS A 384 -34.89 -15.49 29.18
N PHE A 385 -35.50 -16.65 29.30
CA PHE A 385 -36.91 -16.84 28.99
C PHE A 385 -37.51 -17.94 29.85
N ASP A 386 -38.83 -17.85 30.01
CA ASP A 386 -39.62 -18.85 30.70
C ASP A 386 -40.16 -19.86 29.68
N TRP A 387 -40.22 -21.11 30.08
CA TRP A 387 -40.89 -22.16 29.34
C TRP A 387 -41.93 -22.83 30.23
N MET A 388 -42.95 -23.37 29.57
CA MET A 388 -44.01 -24.11 30.22
C MET A 388 -44.44 -25.25 29.32
N GLN A 389 -44.71 -26.39 29.93
CA GLN A 389 -45.20 -27.59 29.30
C GLN A 389 -46.33 -28.18 30.13
N GLU A 390 -47.47 -28.39 29.50
CA GLU A 390 -48.62 -29.06 30.09
C GLU A 390 -48.80 -30.41 29.40
N PHE A 391 -48.93 -31.45 30.22
CA PHE A 391 -49.29 -32.80 29.78
C PHE A 391 -50.58 -33.20 30.48
N GLY A 392 -51.64 -33.50 29.72
CA GLY A 392 -52.90 -33.90 30.33
C GLY A 392 -53.67 -34.97 29.54
N TYR A 393 -54.21 -35.93 30.30
CA TYR A 393 -55.36 -36.74 29.91
C TYR A 393 -56.58 -36.18 30.67
N THR A 394 -57.74 -36.08 30.03
CA THR A 394 -58.95 -35.43 30.58
C THR A 394 -59.15 -35.70 32.08
N GLY A 395 -58.80 -34.72 32.93
CA GLY A 395 -58.95 -34.78 34.40
C GLY A 395 -57.66 -34.57 35.23
N ASP A 396 -56.48 -34.91 34.70
CA ASP A 396 -55.20 -34.80 35.41
C ASP A 396 -54.18 -34.04 34.55
N GLU A 397 -54.01 -32.74 34.80
CA GLU A 397 -53.03 -31.86 34.14
C GLU A 397 -51.72 -31.83 34.93
N VAL A 398 -50.64 -32.30 34.33
CA VAL A 398 -49.27 -32.13 34.86
C VAL A 398 -48.67 -30.90 34.22
N LEU A 399 -48.55 -29.84 35.03
CA LEU A 399 -47.86 -28.62 34.65
C LEU A 399 -46.37 -28.73 35.01
N SER A 400 -45.50 -28.50 34.04
CA SER A 400 -44.07 -28.29 34.26
C SER A 400 -43.64 -26.95 33.67
N TYR A 401 -42.89 -26.15 34.42
CA TYR A 401 -42.39 -24.87 33.93
C TYR A 401 -41.00 -24.57 34.48
N GLY A 402 -40.31 -23.62 33.87
CA GLY A 402 -39.02 -23.18 34.39
C GLY A 402 -38.49 -21.98 33.63
N THR A 403 -37.44 -21.37 34.17
CA THR A 403 -36.71 -20.28 33.53
C THR A 403 -35.36 -20.80 33.09
N VAL A 404 -34.94 -20.43 31.88
CA VAL A 404 -33.64 -20.80 31.33
C VAL A 404 -32.87 -19.55 30.96
N THR A 405 -31.63 -19.49 31.46
CA THR A 405 -30.63 -18.56 30.96
C THR A 405 -29.89 -19.20 29.79
N VAL A 406 -29.92 -18.56 28.63
CA VAL A 406 -29.14 -18.98 27.46
C VAL A 406 -27.98 -18.03 27.26
N THR A 407 -26.78 -18.59 27.12
CA THR A 407 -25.57 -17.88 26.74
C THR A 407 -25.11 -18.38 25.38
N ASN A 408 -25.04 -17.47 24.41
CA ASN A 408 -24.47 -17.72 23.09
C ASN A 408 -23.08 -17.09 23.05
N THR A 409 -22.08 -17.87 22.63
CA THR A 409 -20.68 -17.45 22.54
C THR A 409 -20.12 -17.77 21.16
N LEU A 410 -19.65 -16.74 20.48
CA LEU A 410 -18.76 -16.82 19.32
C LEU A 410 -17.34 -16.61 19.83
N ASP A 411 -16.47 -17.60 19.64
CA ASP A 411 -15.02 -17.45 19.82
C ASP A 411 -14.30 -18.40 18.87
N LYS A 412 -14.19 -18.00 17.60
CA LYS A 412 -13.72 -18.89 16.54
C LYS A 412 -13.02 -18.15 15.41
N THR A 413 -12.08 -18.83 14.77
CA THR A 413 -11.54 -18.41 13.47
C THR A 413 -12.59 -18.66 12.40
N LEU A 414 -13.01 -17.59 11.73
CA LEU A 414 -14.07 -17.57 10.73
C LEU A 414 -13.53 -17.97 9.36
N GLY A 415 -14.44 -18.45 8.49
CA GLY A 415 -14.15 -18.64 7.07
C GLY A 415 -13.76 -17.29 6.47
N THR A 416 -12.50 -17.14 6.07
CA THR A 416 -11.95 -15.89 5.53
C THR A 416 -11.71 -16.08 4.03
N THR A 417 -12.18 -15.13 3.23
CA THR A 417 -11.90 -15.07 1.80
C THR A 417 -10.95 -13.90 1.57
N THR A 418 -9.74 -14.19 1.10
CA THR A 418 -8.80 -13.15 0.67
C THR A 418 -8.35 -13.43 -0.74
N PHE A 419 -8.39 -12.39 -1.56
CA PHE A 419 -7.89 -12.43 -2.92
C PHE A 419 -6.99 -11.21 -3.12
N VAL A 420 -5.80 -11.45 -3.66
CA VAL A 420 -4.92 -10.38 -4.11
C VAL A 420 -4.38 -10.78 -5.47
N ASP A 421 -4.52 -9.88 -6.43
CA ASP A 421 -3.84 -9.99 -7.72
C ASP A 421 -3.09 -8.69 -8.04
N ASP A 422 -2.72 -8.53 -9.29
CA ASP A 422 -1.94 -7.38 -9.75
C ASP A 422 -2.73 -6.07 -9.74
N TYR A 423 -4.06 -6.13 -9.61
CA TYR A 423 -4.97 -5.00 -9.79
C TYR A 423 -5.86 -4.74 -8.58
N ALA A 424 -6.32 -5.83 -7.96
CA ALA A 424 -7.37 -5.82 -6.98
C ALA A 424 -7.00 -6.62 -5.73
N LEU A 425 -7.56 -6.15 -4.62
CA LEU A 425 -7.54 -6.79 -3.32
C LEU A 425 -9.00 -6.97 -2.87
N ASN A 426 -9.38 -8.18 -2.47
CA ASN A 426 -10.65 -8.45 -1.81
C ASN A 426 -10.40 -9.14 -0.47
N MET A 427 -11.23 -8.80 0.51
CA MET A 427 -11.27 -9.50 1.79
C MET A 427 -12.71 -9.71 2.23
N GLY A 428 -12.97 -10.77 2.98
CA GLY A 428 -14.28 -11.02 3.56
C GLY A 428 -14.21 -12.10 4.62
N CYS A 429 -15.27 -12.21 5.41
CA CYS A 429 -15.45 -13.31 6.32
C CYS A 429 -16.92 -13.71 6.46
N THR A 430 -17.16 -14.93 6.92
CA THR A 430 -18.51 -15.45 7.15
C THR A 430 -18.63 -15.96 8.58
N ILE A 431 -19.69 -15.54 9.26
CA ILE A 431 -20.15 -16.11 10.54
C ILE A 431 -21.37 -16.96 10.22
N SER A 432 -21.29 -18.25 10.47
CA SER A 432 -22.40 -19.19 10.28
C SER A 432 -23.09 -19.48 11.60
N ALA A 433 -24.35 -19.94 11.55
CA ALA A 433 -25.07 -20.37 12.76
C ALA A 433 -24.30 -21.43 13.57
N GLY A 434 -23.58 -22.34 12.89
CA GLY A 434 -22.74 -23.36 13.51
C GLY A 434 -21.39 -22.87 14.09
N ASP A 435 -21.07 -21.58 13.96
CA ASP A 435 -19.89 -20.99 14.61
C ASP A 435 -20.16 -20.59 16.07
N TRP A 436 -21.43 -20.53 16.47
CA TRP A 436 -21.85 -20.22 17.82
C TRP A 436 -21.86 -21.46 18.71
N THR A 437 -21.36 -21.30 19.93
CA THR A 437 -21.55 -22.26 21.01
C THR A 437 -22.69 -21.77 21.89
N ARG A 438 -23.59 -22.68 22.27
CA ARG A 438 -24.76 -22.37 23.09
C ARG A 438 -24.70 -23.14 24.39
N LYS A 439 -24.86 -22.43 25.50
CA LYS A 439 -25.00 -23.00 26.84
C LYS A 439 -26.37 -22.63 27.40
N LEU A 440 -27.11 -23.62 27.88
CA LEU A 440 -28.36 -23.42 28.58
C LEU A 440 -28.13 -23.75 30.06
N VAL A 441 -28.56 -22.86 30.94
CA VAL A 441 -28.48 -23.04 32.39
C VAL A 441 -29.89 -22.84 32.96
N PRO A 442 -30.47 -23.85 33.62
CA PRO A 442 -31.75 -23.67 34.29
C PRO A 442 -31.56 -22.77 35.50
N ASP A 443 -32.52 -21.87 35.72
CA ASP A 443 -32.54 -21.06 36.93
C ASP A 443 -33.03 -21.93 38.11
N ASN A 444 -32.35 -21.80 39.25
CA ASN A 444 -32.68 -22.54 40.47
C ASN A 444 -34.13 -22.24 40.90
N GLN A 445 -34.90 -23.28 41.18
CA GLN A 445 -36.30 -23.15 41.58
C GLN A 445 -36.39 -23.32 43.11
N ASP A 446 -37.04 -22.37 43.77
CA ASP A 446 -37.31 -22.51 45.20
C ASP A 446 -38.31 -23.64 45.48
N PHE A 447 -38.49 -23.96 46.76
CA PHE A 447 -39.36 -25.05 47.18
C PHE A 447 -40.81 -24.90 46.68
N TRP A 448 -41.37 -23.67 46.70
CA TRP A 448 -42.76 -23.44 46.30
C TRP A 448 -42.94 -23.57 44.80
N HIS A 449 -41.96 -23.10 44.02
CA HIS A 449 -41.95 -23.31 42.59
C HIS A 449 -41.86 -24.80 42.26
N LYS A 450 -40.92 -25.55 42.87
CA LYS A 450 -40.82 -27.01 42.69
C LYS A 450 -42.10 -27.75 43.04
N PHE A 451 -42.77 -27.36 44.12
CA PHE A 451 -44.04 -27.96 44.54
C PHE A 451 -45.18 -27.75 43.53
N THR A 452 -45.17 -26.62 42.80
CA THR A 452 -46.23 -26.24 41.86
C THR A 452 -45.92 -26.62 40.40
N GLY A 453 -44.85 -27.37 40.14
CA GLY A 453 -44.45 -27.81 38.80
C GLY A 453 -43.19 -27.16 38.24
N GLY A 454 -42.54 -26.28 39.00
CA GLY A 454 -41.24 -25.71 38.67
C GLY A 454 -40.16 -26.79 38.51
N SER A 455 -39.42 -26.74 37.41
CA SER A 455 -38.41 -27.71 37.03
C SER A 455 -37.07 -27.04 36.77
N GLU A 456 -36.00 -27.67 37.25
CA GLU A 456 -34.62 -27.34 36.86
C GLU A 456 -34.16 -28.18 35.67
N ASP A 457 -34.92 -29.20 35.27
CA ASP A 457 -34.62 -29.98 34.09
C ASP A 457 -35.10 -29.24 32.84
N ILE A 458 -34.15 -28.93 31.94
CA ILE A 458 -34.46 -28.27 30.67
C ILE A 458 -35.06 -29.30 29.70
N PRO A 459 -36.30 -29.13 29.23
CA PRO A 459 -36.90 -30.06 28.29
C PRO A 459 -36.13 -30.12 26.97
N PHE A 460 -36.07 -31.31 26.36
CA PHE A 460 -35.38 -31.53 25.09
C PHE A 460 -35.86 -30.63 23.94
N TRP A 461 -37.14 -30.24 23.95
CA TRP A 461 -37.66 -29.33 22.93
C TRP A 461 -37.16 -27.90 23.13
N VAL A 462 -36.91 -27.47 24.38
CA VAL A 462 -36.31 -26.16 24.71
C VAL A 462 -34.86 -26.11 24.26
N SER A 463 -34.11 -27.20 24.45
CA SER A 463 -32.72 -27.29 23.99
C SER A 463 -32.58 -27.30 22.46
N LYS A 464 -33.66 -27.64 21.74
CA LYS A 464 -33.75 -27.60 20.27
C LYS A 464 -34.21 -26.28 19.67
N LEU A 465 -34.56 -25.28 20.48
CA LEU A 465 -34.99 -23.97 19.94
C LEU A 465 -33.82 -23.30 19.21
N ASP A 466 -33.97 -23.04 17.91
CA ASP A 466 -32.99 -22.26 17.16
C ASP A 466 -33.08 -20.78 17.58
N LEU A 467 -32.06 -20.28 18.26
CA LEU A 467 -32.00 -18.96 18.89
C LEU A 467 -30.57 -18.40 18.80
N VAL A 468 -29.92 -18.61 17.66
CA VAL A 468 -28.65 -17.98 17.31
C VAL A 468 -28.88 -16.95 16.22
N LEU A 469 -27.96 -15.99 16.09
CA LEU A 469 -27.99 -15.07 14.96
C LEU A 469 -27.85 -15.82 13.63
N ASP A 470 -28.52 -15.30 12.61
CA ASP A 470 -28.44 -15.84 11.25
C ASP A 470 -27.01 -15.79 10.70
N THR A 471 -26.79 -16.48 9.58
CA THR A 471 -25.51 -16.45 8.90
C THR A 471 -25.21 -15.04 8.38
N ILE A 472 -24.13 -14.43 8.87
CA ILE A 472 -23.66 -13.10 8.45
C ILE A 472 -22.49 -13.30 7.48
N LYS A 473 -22.74 -13.01 6.21
CA LYS A 473 -21.69 -12.93 5.19
C LYS A 473 -21.24 -11.49 5.04
N MET A 474 -19.95 -11.24 5.27
CA MET A 474 -19.32 -9.95 5.09
C MET A 474 -18.35 -10.02 3.93
N ASP A 475 -18.69 -9.35 2.85
CA ASP A 475 -17.70 -8.93 1.86
C ASP A 475 -17.17 -7.57 2.30
N PHE A 476 -15.88 -7.45 2.58
CA PHE A 476 -15.27 -6.18 2.95
C PHE A 476 -14.99 -5.30 1.74
N GLY A 477 -15.39 -5.72 0.55
CA GLY A 477 -15.29 -4.97 -0.69
C GLY A 477 -13.99 -5.24 -1.43
N SER A 478 -13.86 -4.52 -2.55
CA SER A 478 -12.75 -4.64 -3.49
C SER A 478 -11.98 -3.34 -3.56
N LEU A 479 -10.66 -3.41 -3.47
CA LEU A 479 -9.77 -2.26 -3.63
C LEU A 479 -9.02 -2.37 -4.94
N TYR A 480 -9.19 -1.40 -5.83
CA TYR A 480 -8.45 -1.30 -7.08
C TYR A 480 -7.29 -0.32 -6.90
N PHE A 481 -6.11 -0.86 -6.59
CA PHE A 481 -4.96 -0.05 -6.17
C PHE A 481 -3.94 0.18 -7.29
N PHE A 482 -3.89 -0.69 -8.30
CA PHE A 482 -2.83 -0.65 -9.31
C PHE A 482 -2.72 0.67 -10.06
N LEU A 483 -3.83 1.23 -10.54
CA LEU A 483 -3.84 2.51 -11.26
C LEU A 483 -3.42 3.71 -10.39
N THR A 484 -3.39 3.52 -9.08
CA THR A 484 -3.22 4.59 -8.09
C THR A 484 -1.87 4.52 -7.38
N THR A 485 -1.27 3.33 -7.33
CA THR A 485 0.08 3.09 -6.78
C THR A 485 1.15 3.05 -7.86
N ASN A 486 0.76 2.85 -9.13
CA ASN A 486 1.63 2.95 -10.29
C ASN A 486 1.88 4.42 -10.68
N LEU A 487 2.50 5.14 -9.74
CA LEU A 487 3.02 6.49 -9.95
C LEU A 487 4.41 6.47 -10.61
N LEU A 488 4.92 5.30 -11.00
CA LEU A 488 6.13 5.17 -11.79
C LEU A 488 5.70 4.47 -13.09
N MET A 489 6.03 5.02 -14.27
CA MET A 489 5.62 4.58 -15.62
C MET A 489 4.08 4.59 -15.90
N PRO A 490 3.53 5.74 -16.32
CA PRO A 490 2.15 5.91 -16.75
C PRO A 490 1.53 4.75 -17.55
N GLY A 491 0.42 4.16 -17.07
CA GLY A 491 -0.35 3.16 -17.83
C GLY A 491 0.35 1.82 -18.06
N LYS A 492 1.55 1.62 -17.52
CA LYS A 492 2.31 0.38 -17.56
C LYS A 492 2.22 -0.36 -16.22
N LYS A 493 2.44 -1.68 -16.22
CA LYS A 493 2.53 -2.46 -14.98
C LYS A 493 3.96 -2.43 -14.48
N VAL A 494 4.19 -1.79 -13.33
CA VAL A 494 5.55 -1.73 -12.74
C VAL A 494 5.75 -2.76 -11.65
N ILE A 495 4.71 -3.20 -10.93
CA ILE A 495 4.86 -4.23 -9.89
C ILE A 495 4.07 -5.48 -10.28
N GLN A 496 4.72 -6.63 -10.30
CA GLN A 496 4.08 -7.94 -10.31
C GLN A 496 3.92 -8.45 -8.88
N ILE A 497 2.68 -8.61 -8.43
CA ILE A 497 2.39 -8.97 -7.05
C ILE A 497 2.64 -10.46 -6.80
N ASP A 498 3.33 -10.76 -5.71
CA ASP A 498 3.53 -12.14 -5.28
C ASP A 498 2.28 -12.68 -4.57
N LYS A 499 1.47 -13.39 -5.35
CA LYS A 499 0.24 -14.02 -4.88
C LYS A 499 0.51 -15.16 -3.89
N SER A 500 1.72 -15.72 -3.87
CA SER A 500 2.10 -16.79 -2.93
C SER A 500 2.37 -16.24 -1.53
N LEU A 501 2.97 -15.05 -1.43
CA LEU A 501 3.10 -14.32 -0.17
C LEU A 501 1.74 -13.79 0.31
N GLY A 502 0.87 -13.44 -0.65
CA GLY A 502 -0.48 -12.98 -0.38
C GLY A 502 -0.53 -11.63 0.35
N LEU A 503 -1.71 -11.32 0.90
CA LEU A 503 -1.92 -10.13 1.72
C LEU A 503 -1.43 -10.37 3.15
N GLN A 504 -0.76 -9.38 3.72
CA GLN A 504 -0.26 -9.43 5.09
C GLN A 504 -0.90 -8.32 5.94
N VAL A 505 -1.44 -8.67 7.11
CA VAL A 505 -1.96 -7.72 8.11
C VAL A 505 -0.98 -7.65 9.27
N VAL A 506 -0.19 -6.58 9.30
CA VAL A 506 0.89 -6.37 10.29
C VAL A 506 0.74 -5.06 11.06
N GLY A 507 -0.47 -4.51 11.14
CA GLY A 507 -0.75 -3.16 11.64
C GLY A 507 -1.19 -2.26 10.49
N SER A 508 -0.40 -2.24 9.41
CA SER A 508 -0.84 -1.84 8.07
C SER A 508 -1.16 -3.07 7.22
N LEU A 509 -1.89 -2.91 6.11
CA LEU A 509 -1.92 -3.93 5.06
C LEU A 509 -0.61 -3.86 4.28
N TYR A 510 0.01 -5.00 4.06
CA TYR A 510 1.28 -5.14 3.36
C TYR A 510 1.14 -6.10 2.19
N ILE A 511 1.71 -5.69 1.06
CA ILE A 511 1.82 -6.49 -0.17
C ILE A 511 3.26 -6.37 -0.66
N ALA A 512 3.84 -7.46 -1.15
CA ALA A 512 5.14 -7.46 -1.81
C ALA A 512 5.04 -7.98 -3.25
N GLY A 513 6.01 -7.62 -4.06
CA GLY A 513 6.08 -8.03 -5.44
C GLY A 513 7.40 -7.60 -6.06
N ASP A 514 7.52 -7.85 -7.36
CA ASP A 514 8.72 -7.51 -8.10
C ASP A 514 8.49 -6.42 -9.12
N VAL A 515 9.46 -5.52 -9.22
CA VAL A 515 9.49 -4.51 -10.25
C VAL A 515 9.73 -5.19 -11.60
N ILE A 516 8.85 -4.93 -12.55
CA ILE A 516 8.95 -5.45 -13.92
C ILE A 516 9.16 -4.29 -14.90
N ALA A 517 10.04 -4.50 -15.87
CA ALA A 517 10.13 -3.65 -17.05
C ALA A 517 9.08 -4.14 -18.06
N SER A 518 8.00 -3.38 -18.21
CA SER A 518 6.90 -3.70 -19.16
C SER A 518 6.96 -2.87 -20.42
#